data_AF-A0A8B7C3I0-F1
#
_entry.id   AF-A0A8B7C3I0-F1
#
_cell.length_a   1.000
_cell.length_b   1.000
_cell.length_c   1.000
_cell.angle_alpha   90.00
_cell.angle_beta   90.00
_cell.angle_gamma   90.00
#
_symmetry.space_group_name_H-M   'P 1'
#
loop_
_entity.id
_entity.type
_entity.pdbx_description
1 polymer ?
#
loop_
_entity_poly.entity_id
_entity_poly.type
_entity_poly.pdbx_seq_one_letter_code
_entity_poly.pdbx_strand_id
1 'polypeptide(L)'
;MSHIAVERNRRRQMNEHLKVLRSLTPSFYIKRGDQASIIGGAIEFIKELHQVLQSLEAKKRRKSLSPSPTPSPRPLLQVTPSPTSNNTYDSDIVKELGACCNSPVADVEAKISGSNVLLRTLSKRIPGQVIKIITVLEKLAFEILHLNISSMEDTVLYSFVIKIGFDCQLSVEELALEVQQSFYQDITY
;
A
#
# COMPACT_ATOMS: atom_id res chain seq x y z
N MET A 1 52.15 9.28 29.22
CA MET A 1 51.54 10.16 28.21
C MET A 1 50.37 9.53 27.41
N SER A 2 50.12 8.22 27.44
CA SER A 2 49.07 7.59 26.60
C SER A 2 47.63 7.75 27.10
N HIS A 3 47.40 7.77 28.43
CA HIS A 3 46.04 7.76 29.01
C HIS A 3 45.17 8.95 28.57
N ILE A 4 45.76 10.14 28.45
CA ILE A 4 45.05 11.36 28.03
C ILE A 4 44.61 11.26 26.56
N ALA A 5 45.47 10.72 25.68
CA ALA A 5 45.14 10.58 24.27
C ALA A 5 44.04 9.53 24.05
N VAL A 6 44.10 8.41 24.77
CA VAL A 6 43.07 7.36 24.74
C VAL A 6 41.72 7.90 25.20
N GLU A 7 41.66 8.61 26.32
CA GLU A 7 40.39 9.17 26.83
C GLU A 7 39.82 10.26 25.90
N ARG A 8 40.68 11.09 25.29
CA ARG A 8 40.22 12.04 24.26
C ARG A 8 39.61 11.33 23.05
N ASN A 9 40.24 10.24 22.59
CA ASN A 9 39.71 9.46 21.48
C ASN A 9 38.35 8.84 21.83
N ARG A 10 38.22 8.29 23.05
CA ARG A 10 36.95 7.73 23.54
C ARG A 10 35.82 8.77 23.53
N ARG A 11 36.07 9.98 24.03
CA ARG A 11 35.06 11.07 24.02
C ARG A 11 34.73 11.53 22.61
N ARG A 12 35.73 11.59 21.71
CA ARG A 12 35.50 11.90 20.29
C ARG A 12 34.56 10.87 19.66
N GLN A 13 34.86 9.59 19.81
CA GLN A 13 34.05 8.50 19.24
C GLN A 13 32.61 8.51 19.80
N MET A 14 32.44 8.71 21.10
CA MET A 14 31.12 8.85 21.72
C MET A 14 30.31 9.99 21.11
N ASN A 15 30.93 11.15 20.90
CA ASN A 15 30.25 12.29 20.28
C ASN A 15 29.89 12.05 18.82
N GLU A 16 30.72 11.32 18.06
CA GLU A 16 30.37 10.93 16.68
C GLU A 16 29.15 10.00 16.65
N HIS A 17 29.09 9.01 17.54
CA HIS A 17 27.90 8.14 17.65
C HIS A 17 26.64 8.91 18.02
N LEU A 18 26.73 9.87 18.94
CA LEU A 18 25.60 10.72 19.32
C LEU A 18 25.14 11.62 18.17
N LYS A 19 26.06 12.10 17.31
CA LYS A 19 25.69 12.86 16.10
C LYS A 19 24.89 12.01 15.12
N VAL A 20 25.36 10.79 14.84
CA VAL A 20 24.67 9.85 13.94
C VAL A 20 23.30 9.47 14.49
N LEU A 21 23.22 9.15 15.79
CA LEU A 21 21.94 8.84 16.43
C LEU A 21 20.96 10.01 16.32
N ARG A 22 21.44 11.24 16.55
CA ARG A 22 20.64 12.45 16.38
C ARG A 22 20.16 12.65 14.94
N SER A 23 20.99 12.37 13.93
CA SER A 23 20.58 12.53 12.53
C SER A 23 19.55 11.48 12.08
N LEU A 24 19.51 10.31 12.73
CA LEU A 24 18.53 9.26 12.45
C LEU A 24 17.21 9.45 13.21
N THR A 25 17.20 10.29 14.24
CA THR A 25 16.02 10.53 15.08
C THR A 25 15.30 11.80 14.61
N PRO A 26 13.98 11.78 14.37
CA PRO A 26 13.25 12.97 13.94
C PRO A 26 13.37 14.12 14.95
N SER A 27 13.49 15.34 14.44
CA SER A 27 13.80 16.54 15.24
C SER A 27 12.79 16.84 16.35
N PHE A 28 11.54 16.40 16.21
CA PHE A 28 10.51 16.59 17.22
C PHE A 28 10.76 15.82 18.53
N TYR A 29 11.43 14.66 18.48
CA TYR A 29 11.75 13.86 19.67
C TYR A 29 12.97 14.40 20.42
N ILE A 30 13.79 15.23 19.76
CA ILE A 30 15.03 15.79 20.34
C ILE A 30 14.84 17.30 20.54
N LYS A 31 14.26 17.67 21.68
CA LYS A 31 14.00 19.08 22.04
C LYS A 31 15.27 19.90 22.28
N ARG A 32 16.37 19.24 22.69
CA ARG A 32 17.66 19.86 23.00
C ARG A 32 18.80 18.99 22.49
N GLY A 33 19.93 19.62 22.17
CA GLY A 33 21.11 18.94 21.61
C GLY A 33 22.02 18.26 22.64
N ASP A 34 21.60 18.14 23.89
CA ASP A 34 22.35 17.47 24.94
C ASP A 34 22.22 15.93 24.85
N GLN A 35 23.18 15.22 25.46
CA GLN A 35 23.26 13.76 25.33
C GLN A 35 22.02 13.04 25.87
N ALA A 36 21.44 13.53 26.97
CA ALA A 36 20.27 12.91 27.59
C ALA A 36 19.02 13.09 26.71
N SER A 37 18.84 14.28 26.14
CA SER A 37 17.75 14.56 25.20
C SER A 37 17.87 13.75 23.90
N ILE A 38 19.08 13.55 23.38
CA ILE A 38 19.30 12.70 22.18
C ILE A 38 18.91 11.26 22.47
N ILE A 39 19.40 10.68 23.57
CA ILE A 39 19.14 9.28 23.92
C ILE A 39 17.66 9.09 24.27
N GLY A 40 17.07 9.99 25.06
CA GLY A 40 15.66 9.95 25.44
C GLY A 40 14.74 10.03 24.23
N GLY A 41 15.00 10.97 23.32
CA GLY A 41 14.23 11.11 22.08
C GLY A 41 14.33 9.89 21.17
N ALA A 42 15.52 9.29 21.05
CA ALA A 42 15.69 8.06 20.29
C ALA A 42 14.91 6.88 20.88
N ILE A 43 14.89 6.74 22.21
CA ILE A 43 14.11 5.69 22.90
C ILE A 43 12.62 5.86 22.64
N GLU A 44 12.09 7.08 22.73
CA GLU A 44 10.68 7.36 22.49
C GLU A 44 10.30 7.06 21.02
N PHE A 45 11.14 7.48 20.08
CA PHE A 45 10.95 7.17 18.67
C PHE A 45 10.95 5.66 18.37
N ILE A 46 11.90 4.90 18.92
CA ILE A 46 11.95 3.44 18.75
C ILE A 46 10.71 2.76 19.33
N LYS A 47 10.20 3.22 20.49
CA LYS A 47 8.97 2.68 21.08
C LYS A 47 7.77 2.88 20.17
N GLU A 48 7.64 4.07 19.58
CA GLU A 48 6.56 4.37 18.64
C GLU A 48 6.67 3.52 17.38
N LEU A 49 7.87 3.36 16.82
CA LEU A 49 8.10 2.47 15.67
C LEU A 49 7.70 1.02 15.97
N HIS A 50 8.04 0.49 17.15
CA HIS A 50 7.60 -0.85 17.55
C HIS A 50 6.07 -0.96 17.66
N GLN A 51 5.39 0.07 18.18
CA GLN A 51 3.94 0.08 18.28
C GLN A 51 3.27 0.10 16.90
N VAL A 52 3.79 0.91 15.97
CA VAL A 52 3.34 0.93 14.57
C VAL A 52 3.53 -0.43 13.92
N LEU A 53 4.69 -1.05 14.07
CA LEU A 53 4.99 -2.38 13.52
C LEU A 53 3.98 -3.43 14.02
N GLN A 54 3.76 -3.51 15.33
CA GLN A 54 2.80 -4.46 15.92
C GLN A 54 1.38 -4.23 15.40
N SER A 55 0.96 -2.97 15.25
CA SER A 55 -0.36 -2.63 14.71
C SER A 55 -0.53 -3.10 13.26
N LEU A 56 0.52 -2.97 12.45
CA LEU A 56 0.54 -3.40 11.06
C LEU A 56 0.54 -4.93 10.95
N GLU A 57 1.31 -5.62 11.77
CA GLU A 57 1.31 -7.09 11.84
C GLU A 57 -0.06 -7.63 12.25
N ALA A 58 -0.70 -7.04 13.27
CA ALA A 58 -2.04 -7.41 13.68
C ALA A 58 -3.08 -7.16 12.57
N LYS A 59 -2.95 -6.07 11.82
CA LYS A 59 -3.80 -5.77 10.65
C LYS A 59 -3.58 -6.79 9.52
N LYS A 60 -2.33 -7.19 9.26
CA LYS A 60 -1.97 -8.25 8.30
C LYS A 60 -2.61 -9.59 8.70
N ARG A 61 -2.54 -9.97 9.98
CA ARG A 61 -3.14 -11.21 10.50
C ARG A 61 -4.66 -11.23 10.37
N ARG A 62 -5.33 -10.12 10.68
CA ARG A 62 -6.80 -10.01 10.52
C ARG A 62 -7.24 -10.14 9.06
N LYS A 63 -6.47 -9.59 8.12
CA LYS A 63 -6.72 -9.76 6.67
C LYS A 63 -6.47 -11.19 6.19
N SER A 64 -5.56 -11.95 6.81
CA SER A 64 -5.33 -13.36 6.49
C SER A 64 -6.28 -14.34 7.18
N LEU A 65 -6.98 -13.90 8.23
CA LEU A 65 -7.86 -14.74 9.07
C LEU A 65 -9.34 -14.47 8.85
N SER A 66 -9.74 -13.51 8.01
CA SER A 66 -11.10 -13.52 7.46
C SER A 66 -11.16 -14.60 6.39
N PRO A 67 -11.84 -15.73 6.60
CA PRO A 67 -12.20 -16.58 5.50
C PRO A 67 -13.27 -15.80 4.74
N SER A 68 -12.89 -15.19 3.62
CA SER A 68 -13.88 -14.97 2.58
C SER A 68 -14.51 -16.33 2.28
N PRO A 69 -15.85 -16.46 2.25
CA PRO A 69 -16.49 -17.71 1.87
C PRO A 69 -16.18 -17.92 0.39
N THR A 70 -15.11 -18.66 0.09
CA THR A 70 -14.82 -19.09 -1.27
C THR A 70 -15.83 -20.19 -1.64
N PRO A 71 -16.63 -20.01 -2.71
CA PRO A 71 -17.31 -21.13 -3.32
C PRO A 71 -16.28 -21.89 -4.14
N SER A 72 -15.93 -23.11 -3.68
CA SER A 72 -15.19 -24.08 -4.48
C SER A 72 -15.97 -24.39 -5.77
N PRO A 73 -15.32 -24.47 -6.96
CA PRO A 73 -16.01 -24.77 -8.20
C PRO A 73 -16.39 -26.26 -8.21
N ARG A 74 -17.69 -26.57 -8.11
CA ARG A 74 -18.23 -27.86 -8.56
C ARG A 74 -18.69 -27.73 -10.02
N PRO A 75 -18.50 -28.76 -10.86
CA PRO A 75 -18.92 -28.72 -12.25
C PRO A 75 -20.45 -28.71 -12.37
N LEU A 76 -20.91 -27.91 -13.34
CA LEU A 76 -22.27 -27.74 -13.84
C LEU A 76 -23.09 -29.04 -13.93
N LEU A 77 -24.23 -29.13 -13.24
CA LEU A 77 -25.40 -29.90 -13.68
C LEU A 77 -26.72 -29.29 -13.14
N GLN A 78 -27.52 -28.80 -14.10
CA GLN A 78 -28.99 -28.86 -14.25
C GLN A 78 -29.98 -28.43 -13.13
N VAL A 79 -30.72 -27.35 -13.47
CA VAL A 79 -32.19 -27.13 -13.42
C VAL A 79 -32.99 -27.67 -12.22
N THR A 80 -33.65 -26.75 -11.48
CA THR A 80 -35.10 -26.77 -11.13
C THR A 80 -35.51 -25.46 -10.41
N PRO A 81 -36.76 -24.96 -10.56
CA PRO A 81 -37.24 -23.75 -9.88
C PRO A 81 -38.09 -24.05 -8.64
N SER A 82 -38.15 -23.07 -7.70
CA SER A 82 -39.22 -22.78 -6.69
C SER A 82 -38.66 -22.48 -5.26
N PRO A 83 -39.44 -21.90 -4.30
CA PRO A 83 -39.31 -20.49 -3.92
C PRO A 83 -39.19 -20.22 -2.40
N THR A 84 -38.96 -18.94 -2.04
CA THR A 84 -39.23 -18.29 -0.73
C THR A 84 -38.20 -18.47 0.39
N SER A 85 -37.55 -17.37 0.82
CA SER A 85 -37.84 -16.73 2.12
C SER A 85 -36.90 -15.57 2.41
N ASN A 86 -37.51 -14.51 2.93
CA ASN A 86 -36.93 -13.24 3.35
C ASN A 86 -35.83 -13.42 4.39
N ASN A 87 -34.83 -12.54 4.35
CA ASN A 87 -34.42 -11.83 5.55
C ASN A 87 -33.68 -10.54 5.18
N THR A 88 -34.43 -9.45 5.32
CA THR A 88 -33.97 -8.08 5.44
C THR A 88 -32.98 -7.98 6.60
N TYR A 89 -31.73 -7.61 6.30
CA TYR A 89 -30.86 -6.93 7.26
C TYR A 89 -30.33 -5.70 6.56
N ASP A 90 -31.12 -4.66 6.71
CA ASP A 90 -30.73 -3.28 6.50
C ASP A 90 -29.59 -2.95 7.48
N SER A 91 -28.46 -2.53 6.92
CA SER A 91 -27.36 -1.95 7.66
C SER A 91 -26.67 -1.00 6.70
N ASP A 92 -27.26 0.19 6.58
CA ASP A 92 -26.62 1.41 6.14
C ASP A 92 -25.23 1.57 6.78
N ILE A 93 -24.21 1.11 6.08
CA ILE A 93 -22.82 1.49 6.28
C ILE A 93 -22.32 1.82 4.88
N VAL A 94 -22.17 3.12 4.63
CA VAL A 94 -21.64 3.75 3.41
C VAL A 94 -20.76 2.76 2.64
N LYS A 95 -21.29 2.16 1.57
CA LYS A 95 -20.51 1.35 0.63
C LYS A 95 -19.47 2.28 0.04
N GLU A 96 -18.26 2.19 0.56
CA GLU A 96 -17.07 2.75 -0.07
C GLU A 96 -17.02 2.18 -1.49
N LEU A 97 -17.33 3.00 -2.50
CA LEU A 97 -17.38 2.61 -3.91
C LEU A 97 -15.96 2.29 -4.37
N GLY A 98 -15.54 1.04 -4.19
CA GLY A 98 -14.20 0.56 -4.49
C GLY A 98 -14.19 -0.92 -4.86
N ALA A 99 -13.26 -1.28 -5.72
CA ALA A 99 -13.07 -2.62 -6.24
C ALA A 99 -11.65 -3.11 -5.96
N CYS A 100 -11.52 -4.40 -5.68
CA CYS A 100 -10.24 -5.06 -5.47
C CYS A 100 -10.14 -6.28 -6.39
N CYS A 101 -9.05 -6.39 -7.15
CA CYS A 101 -8.72 -7.55 -7.96
C CYS A 101 -7.34 -8.06 -7.55
N ASN A 102 -7.31 -9.11 -6.73
CA ASN A 102 -6.06 -9.73 -6.28
C ASN A 102 -5.77 -10.97 -7.12
N SER A 103 -4.53 -11.11 -7.58
CA SER A 103 -4.07 -12.30 -8.30
C SER A 103 -2.64 -12.66 -7.90
N PRO A 104 -2.12 -13.84 -8.30
CA PRO A 104 -0.72 -14.20 -8.05
C PRO A 104 0.31 -13.24 -8.67
N VAL A 105 -0.10 -12.43 -9.66
CA VAL A 105 0.81 -11.57 -10.43
C VAL A 105 0.78 -10.12 -9.92
N ALA A 106 -0.38 -9.63 -9.48
CA ALA A 106 -0.54 -8.28 -8.94
C ALA A 106 -1.81 -8.16 -8.08
N ASP A 107 -1.74 -7.25 -7.10
CA ASP A 107 -2.88 -6.76 -6.33
C ASP A 107 -3.31 -5.40 -6.90
N VAL A 108 -4.56 -5.27 -7.35
CA VAL A 108 -5.13 -4.04 -7.91
C VAL A 108 -6.29 -3.57 -7.03
N GLU A 109 -6.24 -2.31 -6.60
CA GLU A 109 -7.27 -1.66 -5.80
C GLU A 109 -7.66 -0.35 -6.49
N ALA A 110 -8.96 -0.13 -6.72
CA ALA A 110 -9.50 1.11 -7.24
C ALA A 110 -10.57 1.63 -6.29
N LYS A 111 -10.52 2.92 -5.93
CA LYS A 111 -11.45 3.54 -4.99
C LYS A 111 -11.88 4.91 -5.46
N ILE A 112 -13.17 5.20 -5.41
CA ILE A 112 -13.69 6.54 -5.67
C ILE A 112 -13.40 7.47 -4.47
N SER A 113 -12.89 8.65 -4.76
CA SER A 113 -12.64 9.72 -3.81
C SER A 113 -13.05 11.07 -4.42
N GLY A 114 -14.27 11.50 -4.12
CA GLY A 114 -14.85 12.71 -4.72
C GLY A 114 -15.05 12.54 -6.22
N SER A 115 -14.48 13.43 -7.03
CA SER A 115 -14.52 13.38 -8.50
C SER A 115 -13.37 12.56 -9.12
N ASN A 116 -12.62 11.83 -8.31
CA ASN A 116 -11.42 11.11 -8.73
C ASN A 116 -11.49 9.62 -8.35
N VAL A 117 -10.71 8.80 -9.03
CA VAL A 117 -10.39 7.41 -8.67
C VAL A 117 -8.95 7.35 -8.20
N LEU A 118 -8.73 6.75 -7.04
CA LEU A 118 -7.43 6.31 -6.57
C LEU A 118 -7.22 4.87 -7.01
N LEU A 119 -6.34 4.66 -7.99
CA LEU A 119 -5.96 3.33 -8.47
C LEU A 119 -4.58 2.97 -7.92
N ARG A 120 -4.46 1.84 -7.26
CA ARG A 120 -3.21 1.33 -6.68
C ARG A 120 -2.97 -0.08 -7.19
N THR A 121 -1.75 -0.36 -7.61
CA THR A 121 -1.34 -1.69 -8.05
C THR A 121 -0.03 -2.07 -7.40
N LEU A 122 0.03 -3.24 -6.77
CA LEU A 122 1.24 -3.79 -6.17
C LEU A 122 1.61 -5.10 -6.87
N SER A 123 2.82 -5.16 -7.43
CA SER A 123 3.31 -6.35 -8.11
C SER A 123 4.81 -6.54 -7.90
N LYS A 124 5.34 -7.67 -8.37
CA LYS A 124 6.78 -7.78 -8.63
C LYS A 124 7.21 -6.77 -9.70
N ARG A 125 8.50 -6.45 -9.73
CA ARG A 125 9.07 -5.56 -10.75
C ARG A 125 9.00 -6.22 -12.14
N ILE A 126 8.06 -5.76 -12.95
CA ILE A 126 7.89 -6.18 -14.35
C ILE A 126 8.31 -5.00 -15.25
N PRO A 127 9.34 -5.15 -16.09
CA PRO A 127 9.75 -4.11 -17.03
C PRO A 127 8.60 -3.66 -17.94
N GLY A 128 8.41 -2.36 -18.11
CA GLY A 128 7.37 -1.79 -18.98
C GLY A 128 5.95 -1.83 -18.41
N GLN A 129 5.71 -2.40 -17.23
CA GLN A 129 4.35 -2.56 -16.69
C GLN A 129 3.61 -1.24 -16.48
N VAL A 130 4.30 -0.20 -16.01
CA VAL A 130 3.69 1.13 -15.85
C VAL A 130 3.17 1.69 -17.18
N ILE A 131 3.86 1.43 -18.29
CA ILE A 131 3.45 1.86 -19.62
C ILE A 131 2.18 1.10 -20.01
N LYS A 132 2.11 -0.22 -19.78
CA LYS A 132 0.90 -1.02 -20.06
C LYS A 132 -0.32 -0.49 -19.31
N ILE A 133 -0.15 -0.15 -18.02
CA ILE A 133 -1.24 0.42 -17.22
C ILE A 133 -1.66 1.78 -17.79
N ILE A 134 -0.72 2.67 -18.11
CA ILE A 134 -1.02 3.98 -18.71
C ILE A 134 -1.78 3.79 -20.03
N THR A 135 -1.36 2.87 -20.89
CA THR A 135 -2.03 2.57 -22.16
C THR A 135 -3.47 2.06 -21.95
N VAL A 136 -3.71 1.24 -20.92
CA VAL A 136 -5.08 0.84 -20.55
C VAL A 136 -5.89 2.05 -20.14
N LEU A 137 -5.37 2.91 -19.26
CA LEU A 137 -6.09 4.10 -18.79
C LEU A 137 -6.41 5.07 -19.94
N GLU A 138 -5.47 5.28 -20.86
CA GLU A 138 -5.67 6.11 -22.06
C GLU A 138 -6.74 5.53 -22.99
N LYS A 139 -6.75 4.22 -23.22
CA LYS A 139 -7.78 3.53 -24.02
C LYS A 139 -9.18 3.70 -23.43
N LEU A 140 -9.28 3.76 -22.11
CA LEU A 140 -10.52 3.99 -21.37
C LEU A 140 -10.84 5.50 -21.20
N ALA A 141 -10.09 6.38 -21.87
CA ALA A 141 -10.24 7.83 -21.84
C ALA A 141 -10.13 8.47 -20.43
N PHE A 142 -9.36 7.85 -19.54
CA PHE A 142 -9.10 8.39 -18.20
C PHE A 142 -7.99 9.46 -18.23
N GLU A 143 -8.23 10.58 -17.54
CA GLU A 143 -7.22 11.63 -17.33
C GLU A 143 -6.41 11.31 -16.06
N ILE A 144 -5.11 11.02 -16.21
CA ILE A 144 -4.20 10.78 -15.09
C ILE A 144 -3.73 12.12 -14.53
N LEU A 145 -4.10 12.42 -13.29
CA LEU A 145 -3.71 13.65 -12.60
C LEU A 145 -2.36 13.53 -11.89
N HIS A 146 -2.10 12.35 -11.29
CA HIS A 146 -0.88 12.09 -10.55
C HIS A 146 -0.50 10.62 -10.63
N LEU A 147 0.79 10.33 -10.77
CA LEU A 147 1.36 8.99 -10.66
C LEU A 147 2.50 9.02 -9.64
N ASN A 148 2.39 8.20 -8.60
CA ASN A 148 3.49 7.87 -7.71
C ASN A 148 3.97 6.45 -7.98
N ILE A 149 5.29 6.27 -8.09
CA ILE A 149 5.93 4.98 -8.23
C ILE A 149 6.84 4.77 -7.03
N SER A 150 6.53 3.77 -6.21
CA SER A 150 7.31 3.42 -5.03
C SER A 150 7.79 1.98 -5.15
N SER A 151 9.10 1.76 -5.04
CA SER A 151 9.69 0.42 -5.11
C SER A 151 10.29 0.01 -3.77
N MET A 152 10.11 -1.25 -3.40
CA MET A 152 10.73 -1.86 -2.22
C MET A 152 11.15 -3.29 -2.58
N GLU A 153 12.44 -3.56 -2.50
CA GLU A 153 13.03 -4.87 -2.85
C GLU A 153 12.62 -5.32 -4.27
N ASP A 154 11.93 -6.46 -4.38
CA ASP A 154 11.45 -7.03 -5.64
C ASP A 154 10.03 -6.55 -6.03
N THR A 155 9.41 -5.69 -5.22
CA THR A 155 8.05 -5.18 -5.42
C THR A 155 8.00 -3.71 -5.83
N VAL A 156 6.96 -3.36 -6.57
CA VAL A 156 6.67 -1.99 -6.99
C VAL A 156 5.18 -1.69 -6.77
N LEU A 157 4.91 -0.56 -6.13
CA LEU A 157 3.59 0.03 -5.97
C LEU A 157 3.45 1.20 -6.96
N TYR A 158 2.49 1.09 -7.87
CA TYR A 158 2.02 2.22 -8.67
C TYR A 158 0.76 2.78 -8.04
N SER A 159 0.69 4.11 -7.88
CA SER A 159 -0.48 4.80 -7.31
C SER A 159 -0.87 5.97 -8.21
N PHE A 160 -1.99 5.82 -8.89
CA PHE A 160 -2.57 6.79 -9.81
C PHE A 160 -3.73 7.53 -9.13
N VAL A 161 -3.77 8.85 -9.33
CA VAL A 161 -4.98 9.65 -9.10
C VAL A 161 -5.53 9.99 -10.47
N ILE A 162 -6.73 9.52 -10.74
CA ILE A 162 -7.38 9.58 -12.05
C ILE A 162 -8.64 10.41 -11.91
N LYS A 163 -8.92 11.30 -12.84
CA LYS A 163 -10.15 12.07 -12.84
C LYS A 163 -11.28 11.27 -13.48
N ILE A 164 -12.46 11.30 -12.86
CA ILE A 164 -13.67 10.72 -13.44
C ILE A 164 -14.21 11.70 -14.49
N GLY A 165 -14.15 11.33 -15.76
CA GLY A 165 -14.76 12.08 -16.86
C GLY A 165 -16.29 11.94 -16.86
N PHE A 166 -16.98 12.91 -17.46
CA PHE A 166 -18.44 12.89 -17.58
C PHE A 166 -18.96 11.73 -18.46
N ASP A 167 -18.14 11.22 -19.37
CA ASP A 167 -18.47 10.12 -20.28
C ASP A 167 -18.01 8.74 -19.77
N CYS A 168 -17.56 8.64 -18.51
CA CYS A 168 -17.10 7.39 -17.93
C CYS A 168 -18.29 6.47 -17.63
N GLN A 169 -18.54 5.50 -18.51
CA GLN A 169 -19.56 4.47 -18.31
C GLN A 169 -19.05 3.24 -17.53
N LEU A 170 -17.73 3.18 -17.30
CA LEU A 170 -17.09 2.06 -16.62
C LEU A 170 -17.28 2.13 -15.11
N SER A 171 -17.64 0.99 -14.54
CA SER A 171 -17.60 0.77 -13.10
C SER A 171 -16.16 0.69 -12.59
N VAL A 172 -16.00 0.89 -11.28
CA VAL A 172 -14.70 0.80 -10.61
C VAL A 172 -14.16 -0.64 -10.68
N GLU A 173 -15.07 -1.61 -10.66
CA GLU A 173 -14.81 -3.03 -10.83
C GLU A 173 -14.25 -3.36 -12.21
N GLU A 174 -14.85 -2.85 -13.28
CA GLU A 174 -14.36 -3.05 -14.65
C GLU A 174 -12.99 -2.41 -14.86
N LEU A 175 -12.76 -1.22 -14.30
CA LEU A 175 -11.45 -0.58 -14.33
C LEU A 175 -10.38 -1.45 -13.64
N ALA A 176 -10.67 -1.96 -12.44
CA ALA A 176 -9.74 -2.82 -11.71
C ALA A 176 -9.42 -4.11 -12.48
N LEU A 177 -10.41 -4.70 -13.15
CA LEU A 177 -10.24 -5.88 -13.98
C LEU A 177 -9.39 -5.60 -15.23
N GLU A 178 -9.64 -4.51 -15.95
CA GLU A 178 -8.89 -4.18 -17.16
C GLU A 178 -7.41 -3.89 -16.85
N VAL A 179 -7.16 -3.16 -15.76
CA VAL A 179 -5.80 -2.93 -15.26
C VAL A 179 -5.14 -4.24 -14.85
N GLN A 180 -5.87 -5.16 -14.22
CA GLN A 180 -5.33 -6.46 -13.83
C GLN A 180 -4.93 -7.31 -15.04
N GLN A 181 -5.69 -7.26 -16.15
CA GLN A 181 -5.34 -7.97 -17.38
C GLN A 181 -4.01 -7.51 -17.99
N SER A 182 -3.64 -6.24 -17.79
CA SER A 182 -2.36 -5.70 -18.27
C SER A 182 -1.12 -6.39 -17.68
N PHE A 183 -1.27 -7.10 -16.55
CA PHE A 183 -0.19 -7.86 -15.90
C PHE A 183 0.01 -9.27 -16.50
N TYR A 184 -0.94 -9.76 -17.30
CA TYR A 184 -0.88 -11.08 -17.95
C TYR A 184 -0.46 -11.02 -19.42
N GLN A 185 -0.54 -9.85 -20.04
CA GLN A 185 -0.23 -9.67 -21.46
C GLN A 185 1.25 -9.36 -21.64
N ASP A 186 2.01 -10.26 -22.28
CA ASP A 186 3.35 -9.96 -22.76
C ASP A 186 3.24 -9.16 -24.07
N ILE A 187 3.78 -7.93 -24.08
CA ILE A 187 3.97 -7.20 -25.34
C ILE A 187 5.39 -7.49 -25.79
N THR A 188 5.49 -8.31 -26.83
CA THR A 188 6.69 -8.41 -27.67
C THR A 188 6.82 -7.08 -28.41
N TYR A 189 7.92 -6.36 -28.17
CA TYR A 189 8.27 -5.14 -28.92
C TYR A 189 8.63 -5.46 -30.38
#